data_AF-A0A3M1ZKK5-F1
#
_entry.id   AF-A0A3M1ZKK5-F1
#
_cell.length_a   1.000
_cell.length_b   1.000
_cell.length_c   1.000
_cell.angle_alpha   90.00
_cell.angle_beta   90.00
_cell.angle_gamma   90.00
#
_symmetry.space_group_name_H-M   'P 1'
#
loop_
_entity.id
_entity.type
_entity.pdbx_description
1 polymer ?
#
loop_
_entity_poly.entity_id
_entity_poly.type
_entity_poly.pdbx_seq_one_letter_code
_entity_poly.pdbx_strand_id
1 'polypeptide(L)'
;MDDCHITPSPQLLQANRRLYALREQVQAARRLVAQRQDDDPPWDSPVPEQPQASVADQVAALPSHLGWESQAVTAVLRRRLAQSGTDRSTDNQAWVSQLRETAVSSGHHSAQTTPPTATDVVQPLPGWVKLYPDIGLGMLRQELAAPGRLWLMLRYLDRQGSGNLRIDVIRETITTRKKPLYLCGRRQLRNLLRHGEGIFWTRDKERVWLYSAARVAFALGVARLTGRPVALPIAALLNGVGQFRAHLYTAFYSSRTRNSSRGSQAMPIARSTMAALSGVGASSQRTYEAQTGVKVQANFAVGEQITKENLENRAWQQGRALFEIQDYRGYQGQKGKRYLAWQLPNSYIGQHPHRPKGRQKRINRKLKDLVMKGMPGNVEGMNETRLRQKIYFPNGKLAAKAYSRNPKQELYWKRQRTRNGRFVLWQQLGGD
;
A
#
# COMPACT_ATOMS: atom_id res chain seq x y z
N MET A 1 -34.15 -0.35 34.34
CA MET A 1 -33.23 -0.68 33.23
C MET A 1 -32.52 -1.93 33.70
N ASP A 2 -33.00 -3.08 33.24
CA ASP A 2 -32.51 -4.37 33.72
C ASP A 2 -31.22 -4.73 33.00
N ASP A 3 -30.15 -4.89 33.78
CA ASP A 3 -28.83 -5.29 33.31
C ASP A 3 -28.89 -6.71 32.73
N CYS A 4 -28.99 -6.80 31.41
CA CYS A 4 -28.85 -8.06 30.68
C CYS A 4 -27.39 -8.55 30.76
N HIS A 5 -27.09 -9.36 31.78
CA HIS A 5 -25.85 -10.13 31.84
C HIS A 5 -25.87 -11.23 30.78
N ILE A 6 -25.18 -11.01 29.67
CA ILE A 6 -24.93 -12.02 28.66
C ILE A 6 -23.94 -13.05 29.26
N THR A 7 -24.46 -14.20 29.69
CA THR A 7 -23.63 -15.33 30.11
C THR A 7 -23.09 -16.04 28.86
N PRO A 8 -21.77 -16.24 28.72
CA PRO A 8 -21.20 -16.91 27.56
C PRO A 8 -21.65 -18.37 27.49
N SER A 9 -21.92 -18.86 26.27
CA SER A 9 -22.30 -20.26 26.03
C SER A 9 -21.28 -21.23 26.65
N PRO A 10 -21.73 -22.32 27.30
CA PRO A 10 -20.84 -23.31 27.91
C PRO A 10 -19.90 -23.97 26.89
N GLN A 11 -20.32 -24.07 25.62
CA GLN A 11 -19.49 -24.60 24.52
C GLN A 11 -18.29 -23.68 24.23
N LEU A 12 -18.49 -22.36 24.31
CA LEU A 12 -17.42 -21.38 24.11
C LEU A 12 -16.41 -21.44 25.26
N LEU A 13 -16.88 -21.61 26.50
CA LEU A 13 -16.01 -21.79 27.66
C LEU A 13 -15.17 -23.06 27.54
N GLN A 14 -15.75 -24.17 27.07
CA GLN A 14 -15.04 -25.42 26.86
C GLN A 14 -14.00 -25.33 25.73
N ALA A 15 -14.34 -24.66 24.63
CA ALA A 15 -13.40 -24.41 23.53
C ALA A 15 -12.21 -23.55 23.98
N ASN A 16 -12.47 -22.50 24.78
CA ASN A 16 -11.41 -21.67 25.35
C ASN A 16 -10.49 -22.46 26.28
N ARG A 17 -11.05 -23.31 27.18
CA ARG A 17 -10.24 -24.19 28.04
C ARG A 17 -9.33 -25.12 27.24
N ARG A 18 -9.84 -25.73 26.16
CA ARG A 18 -9.05 -26.60 25.27
C ARG A 18 -7.92 -25.83 24.58
N LEU A 19 -8.18 -24.59 24.15
CA LEU A 19 -7.18 -23.74 23.54
C LEU A 19 -6.07 -23.31 24.52
N TYR A 20 -6.43 -23.03 25.78
CA TYR A 20 -5.44 -22.76 26.83
C TYR A 20 -4.57 -23.97 27.13
N ALA A 21 -5.17 -25.17 27.27
CA ALA A 21 -4.41 -26.41 27.47
C ALA A 21 -3.41 -26.70 26.33
N LEU A 22 -3.82 -26.48 25.07
CA LEU A 22 -2.92 -26.63 23.92
C LEU A 22 -1.77 -25.61 23.93
N ARG A 23 -2.03 -24.37 24.35
CA ARG A 23 -0.98 -23.35 24.49
C ARG A 23 0.03 -23.72 25.58
N GLU A 24 -0.44 -24.24 26.71
CA GLU A 24 0.44 -24.72 27.78
C GLU A 24 1.30 -25.90 27.32
N GLN A 25 0.73 -26.88 26.61
CA GLN A 25 1.49 -27.98 26.03
C GLN A 25 2.59 -27.50 25.06
N VAL A 26 2.27 -26.57 24.16
CA VAL A 26 3.25 -26.00 23.22
C VAL A 26 4.33 -25.20 23.95
N GLN A 27 3.97 -24.46 25.00
CA GLN A 27 4.95 -23.73 25.81
C GLN A 27 5.85 -24.67 26.61
N ALA A 28 5.31 -25.75 27.19
CA ALA A 28 6.09 -26.77 27.87
C ALA A 28 7.08 -27.46 26.91
N ALA A 29 6.63 -27.82 25.70
CA ALA A 29 7.51 -28.39 24.67
C ALA A 29 8.64 -27.42 24.28
N ARG A 30 8.35 -26.12 24.13
CA ARG A 30 9.38 -25.11 23.85
C ARG A 30 10.37 -24.93 25.01
N ARG A 31 9.91 -25.00 26.26
CA ARG A 31 10.80 -24.93 27.44
C ARG A 31 11.75 -26.12 27.49
N LEU A 32 11.27 -27.33 27.18
CA LEU A 32 12.12 -28.53 27.11
C LEU A 32 13.16 -28.43 25.98
N VAL A 33 12.81 -27.86 24.83
CA VAL A 33 13.77 -27.63 23.73
C VAL A 33 14.80 -26.56 24.10
N ALA A 34 14.38 -25.50 24.79
CA ALA A 34 15.28 -24.44 25.25
C ALA A 34 16.25 -24.94 26.34
N GLN A 35 15.76 -25.76 27.28
CA GLN A 35 16.61 -26.37 28.32
C GLN A 35 17.65 -27.35 27.73
N ARG A 36 17.34 -28.01 26.61
CA ARG A 36 18.31 -28.86 25.89
C ARG A 36 19.35 -28.08 25.08
N GLN A 37 19.22 -26.76 24.94
CA GLN A 37 20.18 -25.94 24.21
C GLN A 37 21.29 -25.35 25.10
N ASP A 38 21.17 -25.45 26.43
CA ASP A 38 22.21 -25.00 27.38
C ASP A 38 23.21 -26.12 27.75
N ASP A 39 22.90 -27.37 27.43
CA ASP A 39 23.85 -28.50 27.50
C ASP A 39 24.42 -28.73 26.10
N ASP A 40 25.61 -28.20 25.81
CA ASP A 40 26.35 -28.39 24.55
C ASP A 40 26.68 -29.90 24.33
N PRO A 41 26.12 -30.60 23.32
CA PRO A 41 26.56 -31.94 22.98
C PRO A 41 27.31 -31.96 21.63
N PRO A 42 28.25 -32.90 21.45
CA PRO A 42 29.06 -33.02 20.25
C PRO A 42 28.20 -33.43 19.05
N TRP A 43 28.55 -32.87 17.89
CA TRP A 43 27.74 -32.72 16.68
C TRP A 43 27.36 -34.00 15.90
N ASP A 44 27.42 -35.21 16.47
CA ASP A 44 27.28 -36.47 15.72
C ASP A 44 26.32 -37.51 16.35
N SER A 45 25.09 -37.12 16.71
CA SER A 45 24.03 -38.10 17.01
C SER A 45 22.90 -38.07 15.98
N PRO A 46 22.55 -39.22 15.36
CA PRO A 46 21.44 -39.30 14.42
C PRO A 46 20.12 -39.00 15.13
N VAL A 47 19.34 -38.09 14.55
CA VAL A 47 18.00 -37.75 15.04
C VAL A 47 17.13 -39.01 14.96
N PRO A 48 16.53 -39.50 16.07
CA PRO A 48 15.59 -40.61 16.00
C PRO A 48 14.34 -40.15 15.24
N GLU A 49 14.10 -40.77 14.08
CA GLU A 49 12.86 -40.60 13.30
C GLU A 49 11.66 -41.03 14.15
N GLN A 50 10.94 -40.07 14.70
CA GLN A 50 9.61 -40.33 15.22
C GLN A 50 8.65 -40.51 14.03
N PRO A 51 7.81 -41.56 14.03
CA PRO A 51 6.83 -41.78 12.97
C PRO A 51 5.81 -40.63 12.96
N GLN A 52 5.98 -39.69 12.04
CA GLN A 52 4.99 -38.64 11.80
C GLN A 52 3.79 -39.27 11.11
N ALA A 53 2.66 -39.36 11.83
CA ALA A 53 1.37 -39.71 11.23
C ALA A 53 1.14 -38.85 9.99
N SER A 54 0.78 -39.48 8.87
CA SER A 54 0.70 -38.77 7.61
C SER A 54 -0.32 -37.63 7.72
N VAL A 55 -0.06 -36.52 7.02
CA VAL A 55 -0.99 -35.38 6.99
C VAL A 55 -2.40 -35.83 6.56
N ALA A 56 -2.50 -36.91 5.77
CA ALA A 56 -3.77 -37.50 5.38
C ALA A 56 -4.53 -38.10 6.58
N ASP A 57 -3.85 -38.82 7.48
CA ASP A 57 -4.45 -39.42 8.67
C ASP A 57 -4.93 -38.35 9.66
N GLN A 58 -4.17 -37.27 9.81
CA GLN A 58 -4.54 -36.15 10.68
C GLN A 58 -5.79 -35.40 10.17
N VAL A 59 -5.97 -35.32 8.86
CA VAL A 59 -7.16 -34.69 8.24
C VAL A 59 -8.35 -35.63 8.23
N ALA A 60 -8.14 -36.94 8.12
CA ALA A 60 -9.19 -37.96 8.24
C ALA A 60 -9.79 -38.00 9.65
N ALA A 61 -8.99 -37.72 10.69
CA ALA A 61 -9.43 -37.64 12.08
C ALA A 61 -10.23 -36.36 12.42
N LEU A 62 -10.39 -35.40 11.49
CA LEU A 62 -11.17 -34.18 11.74
C LEU A 62 -12.69 -34.47 11.68
N PRO A 63 -13.50 -33.89 12.60
CA PRO A 63 -14.95 -34.01 12.58
C PRO A 63 -15.57 -33.59 11.23
N SER A 64 -16.76 -34.10 10.91
CA SER A 64 -17.45 -33.80 9.64
C SER A 64 -17.74 -32.31 9.44
N HIS A 65 -17.87 -31.55 10.52
CA HIS A 65 -17.94 -30.09 10.54
C HIS A 65 -17.18 -29.53 11.75
N LEU A 66 -16.52 -28.39 11.60
CA LEU A 66 -15.82 -27.72 12.71
C LEU A 66 -16.72 -26.76 13.51
N GLY A 67 -18.04 -26.81 13.27
CA GLY A 67 -18.97 -25.77 13.72
C GLY A 67 -18.75 -24.47 12.95
N TRP A 68 -19.67 -23.51 13.06
CA TRP A 68 -19.68 -22.23 12.33
C TRP A 68 -19.79 -22.38 10.80
N GLU A 69 -20.86 -23.03 10.32
CA GLU A 69 -21.19 -23.13 8.87
C GLU A 69 -20.00 -23.54 7.96
N SER A 70 -19.03 -24.27 8.51
CA SER A 70 -17.75 -24.56 7.87
C SER A 70 -17.78 -25.74 6.88
N GLN A 71 -18.97 -26.29 6.59
CA GLN A 71 -19.12 -27.44 5.69
C GLN A 71 -18.50 -27.19 4.31
N ALA A 72 -18.68 -25.99 3.75
CA ALA A 72 -18.11 -25.65 2.45
C ALA A 72 -16.56 -25.62 2.47
N VAL A 73 -15.98 -25.08 3.54
CA VAL A 73 -14.51 -24.96 3.67
C VAL A 73 -13.87 -26.34 3.89
N THR A 74 -14.47 -27.16 4.74
CA THR A 74 -14.01 -28.53 4.99
C THR A 74 -14.14 -29.42 3.74
N ALA A 75 -15.20 -29.24 2.95
CA ALA A 75 -15.37 -29.94 1.67
C ALA A 75 -14.32 -29.55 0.63
N VAL A 76 -13.96 -28.26 0.54
CA VAL A 76 -12.92 -27.77 -0.37
C VAL A 76 -11.54 -28.34 -0.01
N LEU A 77 -11.19 -28.39 1.28
CA LEU A 77 -9.91 -28.95 1.72
C LEU A 77 -9.80 -30.46 1.41
N ARG A 78 -10.86 -31.23 1.66
CA ARG A 78 -10.90 -32.67 1.32
C ARG A 78 -10.81 -32.89 -0.19
N ARG A 79 -11.53 -32.09 -1.01
CA ARG A 79 -11.48 -32.18 -2.48
C ARG A 79 -10.09 -31.89 -3.02
N ARG A 80 -9.39 -30.89 -2.46
CA ARG A 80 -8.05 -30.50 -2.91
C ARG A 80 -7.00 -31.57 -2.58
N LEU A 81 -7.13 -32.23 -1.42
CA LEU A 81 -6.27 -33.34 -1.04
C LEU A 81 -6.51 -34.59 -1.90
N ALA A 82 -7.77 -34.92 -2.23
CA ALA A 82 -8.09 -36.00 -3.16
C ALA A 82 -7.52 -35.75 -4.57
N GLN A 83 -7.58 -34.50 -5.05
CA GLN A 83 -6.98 -34.12 -6.34
C GLN A 83 -5.45 -34.14 -6.34
N SER A 84 -4.82 -33.95 -5.17
CA SER A 84 -3.36 -33.97 -5.03
C SER A 84 -2.78 -35.39 -5.13
N GLY A 85 -3.60 -36.43 -4.96
CA GLY A 85 -3.18 -37.83 -5.01
C GLY A 85 -3.18 -38.45 -6.43
N THR A 86 -3.85 -37.82 -7.41
CA THR A 86 -4.17 -38.49 -8.68
C THR A 86 -3.46 -37.93 -9.92
N ASP A 87 -2.81 -36.77 -9.85
CA ASP A 87 -2.14 -36.21 -11.03
C ASP A 87 -0.81 -35.56 -10.68
N ARG A 88 0.26 -36.31 -10.90
CA ARG A 88 1.63 -35.81 -10.81
C ARG A 88 2.48 -36.32 -11.96
N SER A 89 2.03 -36.09 -13.19
CA SER A 89 2.91 -36.06 -14.35
C SER A 89 2.20 -35.42 -15.55
N THR A 90 2.91 -34.55 -16.28
CA THR A 90 2.66 -34.09 -17.67
C THR A 90 1.96 -32.76 -18.02
N ASP A 91 1.25 -32.04 -17.15
CA ASP A 91 0.38 -30.94 -17.68
C ASP A 91 0.85 -29.47 -17.54
N ASN A 92 2.16 -29.22 -17.33
CA ASN A 92 2.68 -27.85 -17.21
C ASN A 92 3.37 -27.29 -18.47
N GLN A 93 3.52 -28.07 -19.54
CA GLN A 93 4.16 -27.62 -20.79
C GLN A 93 3.18 -27.25 -21.90
N ALA A 94 1.95 -27.80 -21.91
CA ALA A 94 0.97 -27.54 -22.97
C ALA A 94 0.50 -26.08 -23.03
N TRP A 95 0.40 -25.40 -21.88
CA TRP A 95 -0.04 -24.00 -21.81
C TRP A 95 0.97 -22.98 -22.38
N VAL A 96 2.27 -23.32 -22.40
CA VAL A 96 3.32 -22.42 -22.91
C VAL A 96 3.38 -22.44 -24.44
N SER A 97 3.03 -23.56 -25.07
CA SER A 97 3.03 -23.72 -26.53
C SER A 97 1.88 -22.96 -27.19
N GLN A 98 0.69 -22.92 -26.58
CA GLN A 98 -0.48 -22.18 -27.09
C GLN A 98 -0.32 -20.65 -27.10
N LEU A 99 0.64 -20.10 -26.35
CA LEU A 99 0.95 -18.67 -26.35
C LEU A 99 1.92 -18.25 -27.47
N ARG A 100 2.54 -19.19 -28.19
CA ARG A 100 3.42 -18.88 -29.33
C ARG A 100 2.66 -18.75 -30.66
N GLU A 101 1.46 -19.29 -30.78
CA GLU A 101 0.69 -19.30 -32.03
C GLU A 101 -0.20 -18.07 -32.29
N THR A 102 -0.16 -17.05 -31.43
CA THR A 102 -0.98 -15.83 -31.59
C THR A 102 -0.16 -14.55 -31.81
N ALA A 103 1.06 -14.67 -32.34
CA ALA A 103 1.85 -13.54 -32.84
C ALA A 103 1.51 -13.27 -34.32
N VAL A 104 0.69 -12.24 -34.54
CA VAL A 104 0.33 -11.73 -35.88
C VAL A 104 1.58 -11.22 -36.61
N SER A 105 1.88 -11.82 -37.77
CA SER A 105 2.83 -11.32 -38.76
C SER A 105 2.42 -9.92 -39.24
N SER A 106 3.23 -8.91 -38.93
CA SER A 106 3.18 -7.60 -39.58
C SER A 106 4.15 -7.58 -40.76
N GLY A 107 3.62 -7.23 -41.92
CA GLY A 107 4.21 -7.45 -43.24
C GLY A 107 5.54 -6.76 -43.52
N HIS A 108 6.29 -7.39 -44.41
CA HIS A 108 7.50 -6.90 -45.04
C HIS A 108 7.18 -5.78 -46.03
N HIS A 109 7.73 -4.59 -45.78
CA HIS A 109 8.09 -3.67 -46.86
C HIS A 109 9.61 -3.70 -47.00
N SER A 110 10.04 -4.21 -48.15
CA SER A 110 11.42 -4.22 -48.62
C SER A 110 11.84 -2.78 -48.95
N ALA A 111 12.85 -2.26 -48.26
CA ALA A 111 13.57 -1.07 -48.67
C ALA A 111 15.05 -1.23 -48.31
N GLN A 112 15.83 -1.32 -49.38
CA GLN A 112 17.27 -1.25 -49.57
C GLN A 112 18.17 -0.86 -48.39
N THR A 113 19.16 -1.74 -48.22
CA THR A 113 20.38 -1.71 -47.44
C THR A 113 21.22 -0.45 -47.66
N THR A 114 21.44 0.31 -46.58
CA THR A 114 22.71 0.99 -46.32
C THR A 114 23.07 0.75 -44.84
N PRO A 115 24.31 0.38 -44.49
CA PRO A 115 24.69 0.12 -43.11
C PRO A 115 24.88 1.45 -42.36
N PRO A 116 24.09 1.75 -41.31
CA PRO A 116 24.41 2.88 -40.45
C PRO A 116 25.55 2.45 -39.51
N THR A 117 26.68 3.15 -39.61
CA THR A 117 27.70 3.19 -38.56
C THR A 117 27.04 3.72 -37.29
N ALA A 118 26.56 2.80 -36.45
CA ALA A 118 25.90 3.10 -35.19
C ALA A 118 26.97 3.42 -34.14
N THR A 119 27.33 4.70 -34.03
CA THR A 119 27.97 5.21 -32.84
C THR A 119 26.94 5.11 -31.72
N ASP A 120 27.05 4.05 -30.92
CA ASP A 120 26.19 3.78 -29.76
C ASP A 120 26.39 4.90 -28.72
N VAL A 121 25.63 5.99 -28.85
CA VAL A 121 25.62 7.07 -27.87
C VAL A 121 24.96 6.51 -26.61
N VAL A 122 25.81 6.02 -25.70
CA VAL A 122 25.40 5.49 -24.39
C VAL A 122 24.72 6.62 -23.60
N GLN A 123 23.39 6.70 -23.69
CA GLN A 123 22.65 7.69 -22.93
C GLN A 123 22.85 7.45 -21.42
N PRO A 124 23.19 8.50 -20.65
CA PRO A 124 23.39 8.36 -19.22
C PRO A 124 22.09 7.90 -18.54
N LEU A 125 22.23 6.99 -17.57
CA LEU A 125 21.08 6.46 -16.84
C LEU A 125 20.34 7.59 -16.11
N PRO A 126 19.00 7.62 -16.17
CA PRO A 126 18.24 8.61 -15.41
C PRO A 126 18.46 8.37 -13.92
N GLY A 127 18.84 9.40 -13.14
CA GLY A 127 19.04 9.29 -11.69
C GLY A 127 17.79 8.99 -10.85
N TRP A 128 16.75 8.37 -11.42
CA TRP A 128 15.47 8.09 -10.78
C TRP A 128 14.79 6.83 -11.36
N VAL A 129 13.89 6.24 -10.58
CA VAL A 129 12.99 5.14 -10.97
C VAL A 129 11.53 5.58 -10.88
N LYS A 130 10.68 5.06 -11.77
CA LYS A 130 9.24 5.35 -11.75
C LYS A 130 8.53 4.56 -10.65
N LEU A 131 7.94 5.27 -9.69
CA LEU A 131 7.13 4.69 -8.62
C LEU A 131 5.65 5.06 -8.78
N TYR A 132 4.78 4.05 -8.61
CA TYR A 132 3.34 4.27 -8.41
C TYR A 132 3.07 4.38 -6.90
N PRO A 133 2.50 5.49 -6.42
CA PRO A 133 2.39 5.73 -4.98
C PRO A 133 1.60 4.68 -4.22
N ASP A 134 0.52 4.14 -4.77
CA ASP A 134 -0.28 3.10 -4.09
C ASP A 134 0.50 1.78 -3.95
N ILE A 135 1.43 1.48 -4.88
CA ILE A 135 2.36 0.37 -4.72
C ILE A 135 3.30 0.65 -3.54
N GLY A 136 3.81 1.87 -3.42
CA GLY A 136 4.62 2.28 -2.28
C GLY A 136 3.88 2.18 -0.94
N LEU A 137 2.61 2.59 -0.89
CA LEU A 137 1.77 2.41 0.28
C LEU A 137 1.51 0.93 0.59
N GLY A 138 1.27 0.11 -0.43
CA GLY A 138 1.13 -1.34 -0.27
C GLY A 138 2.39 -2.00 0.32
N MET A 139 3.58 -1.57 -0.14
CA MET A 139 4.87 -2.01 0.42
C MET A 139 5.03 -1.61 1.90
N LEU A 140 4.55 -0.44 2.30
CA LEU A 140 4.58 -0.02 3.71
C LEU A 140 3.61 -0.84 4.56
N ARG A 141 2.37 -0.98 4.08
CA ARG A 141 1.28 -1.67 4.78
C ARG A 141 1.58 -3.15 5.04
N GLN A 142 2.27 -3.81 4.12
CA GLN A 142 2.69 -5.21 4.27
C GLN A 142 4.11 -5.38 4.82
N GLU A 143 4.78 -4.28 5.22
CA GLU A 143 6.17 -4.26 5.68
C GLU A 143 7.23 -4.76 4.67
N LEU A 144 6.85 -4.87 3.40
CA LEU A 144 7.68 -5.35 2.29
C LEU A 144 8.57 -4.25 1.66
N ALA A 145 8.90 -3.21 2.41
CA ALA A 145 9.72 -2.11 1.92
C ALA A 145 11.12 -2.58 1.46
N ALA A 146 11.78 -3.47 2.20
CA ALA A 146 13.12 -3.93 1.85
C ALA A 146 13.18 -4.73 0.53
N PRO A 147 12.33 -5.77 0.30
CA PRO A 147 12.29 -6.44 -1.00
C PRO A 147 11.72 -5.52 -2.10
N GLY A 148 10.78 -4.63 -1.79
CA GLY A 148 10.27 -3.64 -2.73
C GLY A 148 11.35 -2.65 -3.21
N ARG A 149 12.28 -2.27 -2.32
CA ARG A 149 13.47 -1.47 -2.64
C ARG A 149 14.36 -2.17 -3.65
N LEU A 150 14.60 -3.47 -3.45
CA LEU A 150 15.35 -4.29 -4.40
C LEU A 150 14.62 -4.37 -5.75
N TRP A 151 13.30 -4.59 -5.75
CA TRP A 151 12.51 -4.61 -6.99
C TRP A 151 12.66 -3.31 -7.81
N LEU A 152 12.58 -2.15 -7.16
CA LEU A 152 12.80 -0.86 -7.82
C LEU A 152 14.22 -0.71 -8.36
N MET A 153 15.23 -1.17 -7.61
CA MET A 153 16.62 -1.17 -8.06
C MET A 153 16.82 -2.07 -9.29
N LEU A 154 16.26 -3.28 -9.28
CA LEU A 154 16.35 -4.20 -10.41
C LEU A 154 15.66 -3.62 -11.65
N ARG A 155 14.51 -2.95 -11.49
CA ARG A 155 13.85 -2.24 -12.59
C ARG A 155 14.66 -1.05 -13.13
N TYR A 156 15.52 -0.47 -12.32
CA TYR A 156 16.46 0.56 -12.77
C TYR A 156 17.63 -0.04 -13.57
N LEU A 157 18.10 -1.24 -13.18
CA LEU A 157 19.14 -1.97 -13.92
C LEU A 157 18.63 -2.56 -15.26
N ASP A 158 17.35 -2.91 -15.34
CA ASP A 158 16.72 -3.42 -16.56
C ASP A 158 16.45 -2.31 -17.58
N ARG A 159 17.52 -1.91 -18.30
CA ARG A 159 17.48 -0.85 -19.32
C ARG A 159 16.50 -1.14 -20.46
N GLN A 160 16.42 -2.41 -20.86
CA GLN A 160 15.60 -2.86 -21.98
C GLN A 160 14.12 -3.07 -21.58
N GLY A 161 13.83 -3.12 -20.27
CA GLY A 161 12.49 -3.41 -19.77
C GLY A 161 12.04 -4.85 -20.04
N SER A 162 12.99 -5.77 -20.22
CA SER A 162 12.72 -7.18 -20.51
C SER A 162 12.13 -7.91 -19.30
N GLY A 163 12.36 -7.37 -18.10
CA GLY A 163 12.01 -7.99 -16.84
C GLY A 163 12.85 -9.21 -16.50
N ASN A 164 13.93 -9.51 -17.23
CA ASN A 164 14.78 -10.68 -16.98
C ASN A 164 16.23 -10.24 -16.73
N LEU A 165 16.75 -10.55 -15.55
CA LEU A 165 18.10 -10.16 -15.14
C LEU A 165 18.87 -11.38 -14.64
N ARG A 166 20.14 -11.50 -15.03
CA ARG A 166 21.03 -12.55 -14.51
C ARG A 166 21.48 -12.23 -13.08
N ILE A 167 21.49 -13.25 -12.23
CA ILE A 167 21.80 -13.14 -10.80
C ILE A 167 23.27 -12.78 -10.57
N ASP A 168 24.18 -13.26 -11.41
CA ASP A 168 25.60 -12.91 -11.36
C ASP A 168 25.82 -11.41 -11.58
N VAL A 169 25.20 -10.84 -12.61
CA VAL A 169 25.23 -9.40 -12.91
C VAL A 169 24.64 -8.61 -11.74
N ILE A 170 23.49 -9.03 -11.21
CA ILE A 170 22.88 -8.39 -10.03
C ILE A 170 23.88 -8.40 -8.86
N ARG A 171 24.43 -9.57 -8.51
CA ARG A 171 25.39 -9.72 -7.40
C ARG A 171 26.57 -8.78 -7.60
N GLU A 172 27.15 -8.75 -8.78
CA GLU A 172 28.31 -7.92 -9.08
C GLU A 172 27.99 -6.43 -8.94
N THR A 173 26.83 -5.98 -9.43
CA THR A 173 26.45 -4.56 -9.45
C THR A 173 26.05 -4.03 -8.07
N ILE A 174 25.21 -4.76 -7.32
CA ILE A 174 24.58 -4.22 -6.09
C ILE A 174 25.19 -4.73 -4.78
N THR A 175 26.12 -5.69 -4.81
CA THR A 175 26.78 -6.21 -3.59
C THR A 175 28.25 -5.82 -3.44
N THR A 176 28.84 -5.22 -4.46
CA THR A 176 30.25 -4.80 -4.43
C THR A 176 30.37 -3.40 -3.81
N ARG A 177 30.98 -3.29 -2.63
CA ARG A 177 31.03 -2.05 -1.82
C ARG A 177 31.61 -0.82 -2.56
N LYS A 178 32.56 -1.04 -3.46
CA LYS A 178 33.19 0.04 -4.25
C LYS A 178 32.34 0.53 -5.42
N LYS A 179 31.24 -0.16 -5.77
CA LYS A 179 30.38 0.23 -6.89
C LYS A 179 29.37 1.29 -6.45
N PRO A 180 29.02 2.25 -7.32
CA PRO A 180 28.10 3.34 -7.00
C PRO A 180 26.67 2.87 -6.68
N LEU A 181 26.31 1.66 -7.11
CA LEU A 181 24.99 1.06 -6.88
C LEU A 181 24.99 0.02 -5.75
N TYR A 182 26.00 0.05 -4.87
CA TYR A 182 26.03 -0.82 -3.70
C TYR A 182 24.78 -0.63 -2.84
N LEU A 183 24.00 -1.70 -2.67
CA LEU A 183 22.75 -1.70 -1.94
C LEU A 183 22.83 -2.52 -0.65
N CYS A 184 23.45 -3.71 -0.70
CA CYS A 184 23.57 -4.62 0.44
C CYS A 184 24.59 -5.74 0.19
N GLY A 185 25.06 -6.42 1.24
CA GLY A 185 25.94 -7.57 1.11
C GLY A 185 25.27 -8.82 0.51
N ARG A 186 26.07 -9.78 0.05
CA ARG A 186 25.61 -11.02 -0.62
C ARG A 186 24.61 -11.85 0.21
N ARG A 187 24.83 -11.98 1.53
CA ARG A 187 23.88 -12.68 2.41
C ARG A 187 22.52 -11.99 2.44
N GLN A 188 22.52 -10.67 2.59
CA GLN A 188 21.29 -9.89 2.60
C GLN A 188 20.58 -9.92 1.25
N LEU A 189 21.32 -9.89 0.13
CA LEU A 189 20.73 -10.06 -1.20
C LEU A 189 19.97 -11.39 -1.31
N ARG A 190 20.56 -12.50 -0.83
CA ARG A 190 19.86 -13.80 -0.82
C ARG A 190 18.58 -13.77 0.00
N ASN A 191 18.64 -13.17 1.19
CA ASN A 191 17.47 -13.03 2.07
C ASN A 191 16.36 -12.19 1.40
N LEU A 192 16.74 -11.07 0.78
CA LEU A 192 15.79 -10.20 0.07
C LEU A 192 15.18 -10.91 -1.13
N LEU A 193 15.98 -11.61 -1.94
CA LEU A 193 15.51 -12.40 -3.08
C LEU A 193 14.52 -13.48 -2.66
N ARG A 194 14.77 -14.16 -1.54
CA ARG A 194 13.84 -15.15 -0.98
C ARG A 194 12.55 -14.50 -0.48
N HIS A 195 12.65 -13.37 0.23
CA HIS A 195 11.49 -12.69 0.81
C HIS A 195 10.57 -12.09 -0.27
N GLY A 196 11.13 -11.51 -1.34
CA GLY A 196 10.32 -10.92 -2.40
C GLY A 196 9.80 -11.90 -3.47
N GLU A 197 10.17 -13.18 -3.38
CA GLU A 197 9.71 -14.22 -4.31
C GLU A 197 8.18 -14.35 -4.28
N GLY A 198 7.55 -14.48 -5.44
CA GLY A 198 6.10 -14.60 -5.57
C GLY A 198 5.33 -13.26 -5.46
N ILE A 199 5.98 -12.18 -5.01
CA ILE A 199 5.38 -10.84 -4.91
C ILE A 199 5.98 -9.89 -5.93
N PHE A 200 7.32 -9.80 -5.97
CA PHE A 200 8.04 -8.85 -6.81
C PHE A 200 8.68 -9.49 -8.04
N TRP A 201 9.01 -10.78 -7.95
CA TRP A 201 9.65 -11.54 -9.01
C TRP A 201 9.37 -13.03 -8.82
N THR A 202 9.77 -13.80 -9.83
CA THR A 202 10.14 -15.20 -9.65
C THR A 202 11.60 -15.40 -10.05
N ARG A 203 12.28 -16.44 -9.56
CA ARG A 203 13.68 -16.69 -9.88
C ARG A 203 14.01 -18.18 -9.94
N ASP A 204 15.07 -18.48 -10.67
CA ASP A 204 15.74 -19.77 -10.63
C ASP A 204 17.17 -19.61 -10.04
N LYS A 205 18.09 -20.49 -10.43
CA LYS A 205 19.49 -20.44 -10.00
C LYS A 205 20.30 -19.33 -10.72
N GLU A 206 19.89 -18.92 -11.91
CA GLU A 206 20.67 -18.05 -12.81
C GLU A 206 20.03 -16.68 -13.04
N ARG A 207 18.70 -16.58 -12.99
CA ARG A 207 17.91 -15.45 -13.47
C ARG A 207 16.79 -15.08 -12.51
N VAL A 208 16.43 -13.79 -12.56
CA VAL A 208 15.30 -13.20 -11.84
C VAL A 208 14.36 -12.59 -12.88
N TRP A 209 13.10 -13.02 -12.87
CA TRP A 209 12.02 -12.48 -13.69
C TRP A 209 11.15 -11.53 -12.86
N LEU A 210 11.30 -10.23 -13.12
CA LEU A 210 10.57 -9.17 -12.45
C LEU A 210 9.09 -9.17 -12.83
N TYR A 211 8.24 -9.06 -11.83
CA TYR A 211 6.81 -8.88 -12.06
C TYR A 211 6.50 -7.46 -12.50
N SER A 212 5.53 -7.37 -13.42
CA SER A 212 4.99 -6.09 -13.87
C SER A 212 4.35 -5.33 -12.71
N ALA A 213 4.31 -4.00 -12.81
CA ALA A 213 3.67 -3.15 -11.81
C ALA A 213 2.20 -3.54 -11.52
N ALA A 214 1.48 -4.12 -12.49
CA ALA A 214 0.12 -4.61 -12.28
C ALA A 214 0.10 -5.84 -11.36
N ARG A 215 0.99 -6.81 -11.59
CA ARG A 215 1.08 -8.03 -10.77
C ARG A 215 1.58 -7.71 -9.36
N VAL A 216 2.54 -6.80 -9.23
CA VAL A 216 3.01 -6.32 -7.93
C VAL A 216 1.90 -5.58 -7.17
N ALA A 217 1.17 -4.67 -7.84
CA ALA A 217 0.04 -3.97 -7.21
C ALA A 217 -1.03 -4.95 -6.71
N PHE A 218 -1.37 -5.96 -7.53
CA PHE A 218 -2.31 -7.00 -7.13
C PHE A 218 -1.81 -7.79 -5.91
N ALA A 219 -0.56 -8.26 -5.92
CA ALA A 219 0.04 -9.00 -4.80
C ALA A 219 0.08 -8.18 -3.49
N LEU A 220 0.24 -6.86 -3.58
CA LEU A 220 0.21 -5.94 -2.44
C LEU A 220 -1.22 -5.55 -1.97
N GLY A 221 -2.26 -6.16 -2.55
CA GLY A 221 -3.66 -5.85 -2.24
C GLY A 221 -4.06 -4.42 -2.64
N VAL A 222 -3.51 -3.91 -3.75
CA VAL A 222 -3.86 -2.60 -4.29
C VAL A 222 -4.92 -2.77 -5.37
N ALA A 223 -6.16 -2.38 -5.05
CA ALA A 223 -7.29 -2.49 -5.97
C ALA A 223 -7.14 -1.59 -7.21
N ARG A 224 -6.53 -0.40 -7.05
CA ARG A 224 -6.37 0.57 -8.14
C ARG A 224 -5.18 1.49 -7.89
N LEU A 225 -4.46 1.82 -8.96
CA LEU A 225 -3.45 2.87 -8.95
C LEU A 225 -4.11 4.25 -9.11
N THR A 226 -4.01 5.08 -8.09
CA THR A 226 -4.48 6.46 -8.00
C THR A 226 -3.30 7.45 -8.15
N GLY A 227 -3.62 8.75 -8.19
CA GLY A 227 -2.60 9.80 -8.30
C GLY A 227 -1.77 9.79 -9.59
N ARG A 228 -0.71 10.60 -9.60
CA ARG A 228 0.32 10.63 -10.65
C ARG A 228 1.53 9.81 -10.19
N PRO A 229 2.14 8.98 -11.07
CA PRO A 229 3.42 8.36 -10.76
C PRO A 229 4.48 9.42 -10.43
N VAL A 230 5.47 9.07 -9.63
CA VAL A 230 6.54 9.98 -9.23
C VAL A 230 7.91 9.45 -9.65
N ALA A 231 8.87 10.36 -9.79
CA ALA A 231 10.27 10.01 -9.96
C ALA A 231 10.90 9.85 -8.57
N LEU A 232 11.19 8.62 -8.19
CA LEU A 232 11.91 8.33 -6.97
C LEU A 232 13.43 8.38 -7.27
N PRO A 233 14.23 9.24 -6.63
CA PRO A 233 15.65 9.33 -6.91
C PRO A 233 16.38 8.03 -6.51
N ILE A 234 17.42 7.64 -7.24
CA ILE A 234 18.19 6.43 -6.91
C ILE A 234 18.89 6.56 -5.56
N ALA A 235 19.29 7.77 -5.17
CA ALA A 235 19.81 8.06 -3.83
C ALA A 235 18.85 7.58 -2.72
N ALA A 236 17.53 7.74 -2.90
CA ALA A 236 16.53 7.25 -1.94
C ALA A 236 16.50 5.72 -1.81
N LEU A 237 16.90 4.98 -2.85
CA LEU A 237 17.02 3.52 -2.82
C LEU A 237 18.31 3.06 -2.15
N LEU A 238 19.40 3.79 -2.38
CA LEU A 238 20.73 3.46 -1.86
C LEU A 238 20.88 3.81 -0.38
N ASN A 239 20.12 4.80 0.11
CA ASN A 239 20.05 5.13 1.52
C ASN A 239 19.43 3.98 2.35
N GLY A 240 19.52 4.10 3.67
CA GLY A 240 18.96 3.11 4.61
C GLY A 240 17.47 2.83 4.40
N VAL A 241 17.01 1.64 4.77
CA VAL A 241 15.61 1.21 4.57
C VAL A 241 14.60 2.14 5.25
N GLY A 242 14.97 2.77 6.37
CA GLY A 242 14.14 3.78 7.05
C GLY A 242 13.89 5.01 6.18
N GLN A 243 14.93 5.56 5.55
CA GLN A 243 14.76 6.67 4.60
C GLN A 243 13.97 6.26 3.37
N PHE A 244 14.20 5.04 2.85
CA PHE A 244 13.41 4.51 1.75
C PHE A 244 11.92 4.44 2.11
N ARG A 245 11.57 3.97 3.32
CA ARG A 245 10.18 3.98 3.82
C ARG A 245 9.61 5.40 3.86
N ALA A 246 10.38 6.37 4.33
CA ALA A 246 9.98 7.77 4.33
C ALA A 246 9.69 8.29 2.91
N HIS A 247 10.50 7.91 1.92
CA HIS A 247 10.25 8.26 0.53
C HIS A 247 9.03 7.57 -0.08
N LEU A 248 8.74 6.31 0.26
CA LEU A 248 7.50 5.64 -0.16
C LEU A 248 6.26 6.38 0.39
N TYR A 249 6.32 6.80 1.65
CA TYR A 249 5.27 7.58 2.28
C TYR A 249 5.10 8.94 1.58
N THR A 250 6.20 9.67 1.36
CA THR A 250 6.20 11.00 0.72
C THR A 250 5.81 10.97 -0.76
N ALA A 251 6.07 9.87 -1.47
CA ALA A 251 5.63 9.67 -2.84
C ALA A 251 4.10 9.82 -3.00
N PHE A 252 3.33 9.40 -2.00
CA PHE A 252 1.88 9.56 -1.98
C PHE A 252 1.48 11.04 -1.96
N TYR A 253 2.07 11.85 -1.10
CA TYR A 253 1.79 13.28 -1.06
C TYR A 253 2.19 13.98 -2.34
N SER A 254 3.39 13.70 -2.86
CA SER A 254 3.83 14.22 -4.15
C SER A 254 2.82 13.94 -5.25
N SER A 255 2.24 12.74 -5.30
CA SER A 255 1.26 12.36 -6.33
C SER A 255 -0.09 13.09 -6.26
N ARG A 256 -0.43 13.63 -5.09
CA ARG A 256 -1.69 14.36 -4.81
C ARG A 256 -1.55 15.87 -5.00
N THR A 257 -0.32 16.37 -5.07
CA THR A 257 -0.06 17.76 -5.43
C THR A 257 -0.47 17.99 -6.88
N ARG A 258 -1.17 19.09 -7.17
CA ARG A 258 -1.43 19.57 -8.52
C ARG A 258 -0.59 20.80 -8.80
N ASN A 259 0.24 20.76 -9.83
CA ASN A 259 0.96 21.93 -10.30
C ASN A 259 -0.02 22.79 -11.09
N SER A 260 -0.20 24.03 -10.67
CA SER A 260 -0.99 25.07 -11.36
C SER A 260 -0.09 26.27 -11.63
N SER A 261 -0.49 27.15 -12.55
CA SER A 261 0.22 28.41 -12.82
C SER A 261 0.40 29.29 -11.57
N ARG A 262 -0.51 29.15 -10.59
CA ARG A 262 -0.47 29.84 -9.29
C ARG A 262 0.30 29.08 -8.18
N GLY A 263 1.04 28.04 -8.56
CA GLY A 263 1.84 27.20 -7.67
C GLY A 263 1.26 25.81 -7.39
N SER A 264 1.95 25.08 -6.52
CA SER A 264 1.58 23.71 -6.13
C SER A 264 0.40 23.69 -5.16
N GLN A 265 -0.67 23.01 -5.54
CA GLN A 265 -1.87 22.81 -4.73
C GLN A 265 -1.92 21.40 -4.17
N ALA A 266 -1.67 21.25 -2.87
CA ALA A 266 -1.92 20.00 -2.15
C ALA A 266 -3.38 19.91 -1.71
N MET A 267 -3.91 18.69 -1.76
CA MET A 267 -5.24 18.34 -1.26
C MET A 267 -5.15 17.92 0.22
N PRO A 268 -6.06 18.42 1.08
CA PRO A 268 -6.14 17.99 2.47
C PRO A 268 -6.28 16.48 2.64
N ILE A 269 -5.63 15.93 3.66
CA ILE A 269 -5.80 14.53 4.08
C ILE A 269 -5.48 14.36 5.57
N ALA A 270 -6.28 13.55 6.26
CA ALA A 270 -6.09 13.33 7.70
C ALA A 270 -4.97 12.31 7.93
N ARG A 271 -4.24 12.46 9.04
CA ARG A 271 -3.19 11.50 9.42
C ARG A 271 -3.74 10.12 9.75
N SER A 272 -4.94 10.06 10.33
CA SER A 272 -5.66 8.79 10.55
C SER A 272 -5.97 8.08 9.24
N THR A 273 -6.44 8.81 8.23
CA THR A 273 -6.63 8.26 6.87
C THR A 273 -5.31 7.77 6.29
N MET A 274 -4.21 8.53 6.46
CA MET A 274 -2.89 8.10 6.02
C MET A 274 -2.38 6.87 6.77
N ALA A 275 -2.66 6.74 8.06
CA ALA A 275 -2.33 5.55 8.84
C ALA A 275 -3.09 4.34 8.30
N ALA A 276 -4.40 4.47 8.06
CA ALA A 276 -5.21 3.40 7.48
C ALA A 276 -4.72 2.96 6.08
N LEU A 277 -4.28 3.91 5.25
CA LEU A 277 -3.78 3.61 3.91
C LEU A 277 -2.38 2.98 3.90
N SER A 278 -1.49 3.44 4.78
CA SER A 278 -0.06 3.08 4.76
C SER A 278 0.34 2.03 5.79
N GLY A 279 -0.48 1.78 6.81
CA GLY A 279 -0.11 1.01 8.00
C GLY A 279 0.86 1.74 8.95
N VAL A 280 1.27 2.97 8.64
CA VAL A 280 2.29 3.71 9.42
C VAL A 280 1.64 4.52 10.54
N GLY A 281 2.09 4.29 11.78
CA GLY A 281 1.63 5.01 12.97
C GLY A 281 2.02 6.50 12.99
N ALA A 282 1.32 7.31 13.77
CA ALA A 282 1.45 8.78 13.78
C ALA A 282 2.85 9.29 14.14
N SER A 283 3.58 8.59 15.01
CA SER A 283 4.97 8.95 15.36
C SER A 283 5.89 8.79 14.15
N SER A 284 5.88 7.61 13.52
CA SER A 284 6.67 7.32 12.32
C SER A 284 6.31 8.23 11.14
N GLN A 285 5.04 8.61 10.99
CA GLN A 285 4.62 9.61 9.99
C GLN A 285 5.37 10.94 10.18
N ARG A 286 5.46 11.46 11.41
CA ARG A 286 6.20 12.70 11.71
C ARG A 286 7.68 12.56 11.38
N THR A 287 8.28 11.43 11.75
CA THR A 287 9.67 11.13 11.44
C THR A 287 9.92 11.11 9.93
N TYR A 288 9.04 10.47 9.16
CA TYR A 288 9.15 10.41 7.70
C TYR A 288 8.98 11.77 7.04
N GLU A 289 8.05 12.59 7.53
CA GLU A 289 7.83 13.97 7.07
C GLU A 289 9.08 14.82 7.29
N ALA A 290 9.67 14.74 8.49
CA ALA A 290 10.91 15.45 8.82
C ALA A 290 12.09 14.98 7.94
N GLN A 291 12.29 13.67 7.80
CA GLN A 291 13.39 13.10 7.02
C GLN A 291 13.36 13.47 5.54
N THR A 292 12.17 13.61 4.96
CA THR A 292 12.00 13.92 3.53
C THR A 292 11.65 15.38 3.26
N GLY A 293 11.66 16.22 4.30
CA GLY A 293 11.35 17.65 4.19
C GLY A 293 9.97 17.92 3.60
N VAL A 294 8.96 17.13 3.96
CA VAL A 294 7.57 17.37 3.53
C VAL A 294 7.08 18.66 4.14
N LYS A 295 6.60 19.58 3.29
CA LYS A 295 5.99 20.81 3.79
C LYS A 295 4.56 20.51 4.24
N VAL A 296 4.31 20.66 5.53
CA VAL A 296 3.00 20.50 6.14
C VAL A 296 2.33 21.86 6.23
N GLN A 297 1.11 21.97 5.72
CA GLN A 297 0.31 23.19 5.77
C GLN A 297 -0.96 22.93 6.57
N ALA A 298 -1.09 23.64 7.69
CA ALA A 298 -2.27 23.59 8.52
C ALA A 298 -3.47 24.22 7.80
N ASN A 299 -4.63 23.59 7.92
CA ASN A 299 -5.87 24.05 7.33
C ASN A 299 -6.88 24.30 8.45
N PHE A 300 -7.56 25.43 8.39
CA PHE A 300 -8.62 25.79 9.33
C PHE A 300 -9.87 26.20 8.57
N ALA A 301 -11.03 25.82 9.07
CA ALA A 301 -12.30 26.36 8.62
C ALA A 301 -12.81 27.36 9.64
N VAL A 302 -13.46 28.41 9.15
CA VAL A 302 -14.16 29.41 9.97
C VAL A 302 -15.64 29.34 9.63
N GLY A 303 -16.45 29.11 10.64
CA GLY A 303 -17.90 28.99 10.54
C GLY A 303 -18.62 30.25 11.00
N GLU A 304 -19.76 30.02 11.64
CA GLU A 304 -20.69 31.04 12.14
C GLU A 304 -20.18 31.81 13.37
N GLN A 305 -20.87 32.91 13.66
CA GLN A 305 -20.66 33.70 14.87
C GLN A 305 -21.01 32.85 16.10
N ILE A 306 -20.24 33.03 17.17
CA ILE A 306 -20.45 32.31 18.42
C ILE A 306 -21.79 32.71 19.04
N THR A 307 -22.65 31.71 19.16
CA THR A 307 -23.84 31.67 20.02
C THR A 307 -23.76 30.38 20.84
N LYS A 308 -24.47 30.30 21.98
CA LYS A 308 -24.45 29.08 22.82
C LYS A 308 -24.93 27.85 22.02
N GLU A 309 -26.03 28.02 21.29
CA GLU A 309 -26.60 26.99 20.43
C GLU A 309 -25.63 26.53 19.32
N ASN A 310 -25.02 27.46 18.60
CA ASN A 310 -24.05 27.12 17.54
C ASN A 310 -22.82 26.41 18.11
N LEU A 311 -22.35 26.83 19.29
CA LEU A 311 -21.20 26.21 19.93
C LEU A 311 -21.49 24.75 20.30
N GLU A 312 -22.64 24.47 20.90
CA GLU A 312 -23.06 23.11 21.26
C GLU A 312 -23.26 22.24 20.01
N ASN A 313 -23.99 22.74 19.01
CA ASN A 313 -24.23 22.04 17.75
C ASN A 313 -22.92 21.70 17.02
N ARG A 314 -21.96 22.63 16.98
CA ARG A 314 -20.67 22.40 16.34
C ARG A 314 -19.74 21.54 17.17
N ALA A 315 -19.77 21.65 18.49
CA ALA A 315 -18.98 20.79 19.37
C ALA A 315 -19.38 19.32 19.18
N TRP A 316 -20.67 19.04 19.00
CA TRP A 316 -21.16 17.70 18.68
C TRP A 316 -20.61 17.19 17.32
N GLN A 317 -20.62 18.03 16.30
CA GLN A 317 -20.20 17.64 14.94
C GLN A 317 -18.67 17.50 14.78
N GLN A 318 -17.89 18.43 15.33
CA GLN A 318 -16.44 18.53 15.09
C GLN A 318 -15.59 18.05 16.29
N GLY A 319 -16.20 17.90 17.47
CA GLY A 319 -15.53 17.46 18.69
C GLY A 319 -14.40 18.41 19.12
N ARG A 320 -13.27 17.82 19.54
CA ARG A 320 -12.11 18.53 20.11
C ARG A 320 -11.37 19.46 19.14
N ALA A 321 -11.71 19.45 17.85
CA ALA A 321 -11.06 20.30 16.85
C ALA A 321 -11.61 21.74 16.83
N LEU A 322 -12.69 22.02 17.57
CA LEU A 322 -13.36 23.31 17.66
C LEU A 322 -12.61 24.27 18.59
N PHE A 323 -12.45 25.52 18.16
CA PHE A 323 -11.89 26.61 18.95
C PHE A 323 -12.46 27.95 18.49
N GLU A 324 -12.23 28.99 19.28
CA GLU A 324 -12.77 30.32 19.02
C GLU A 324 -11.74 31.24 18.38
N ILE A 325 -12.18 32.09 17.46
CA ILE A 325 -11.35 33.15 16.88
C ILE A 325 -12.06 34.49 16.97
N GLN A 326 -11.32 35.55 17.28
CA GLN A 326 -11.82 36.91 17.22
C GLN A 326 -11.40 37.57 15.89
N ASP A 327 -12.38 38.09 15.14
CA ASP A 327 -12.13 38.77 13.88
C ASP A 327 -11.94 40.28 14.09
N TYR A 328 -10.72 40.68 14.43
CA TYR A 328 -10.38 42.09 14.64
C TYR A 328 -10.52 42.98 13.40
N ARG A 329 -10.57 42.40 12.20
CA ARG A 329 -10.53 43.15 10.93
C ARG A 329 -11.84 43.12 10.15
N GLY A 330 -12.82 42.33 10.60
CA GLY A 330 -14.09 42.17 9.91
C GLY A 330 -13.98 41.43 8.58
N TYR A 331 -13.01 40.51 8.46
CA TYR A 331 -12.87 39.72 7.24
C TYR A 331 -13.96 38.65 7.11
N GLN A 332 -14.45 38.10 8.21
CA GLN A 332 -15.49 37.07 8.20
C GLN A 332 -16.90 37.67 8.33
N GLY A 333 -17.01 38.83 8.97
CA GLY A 333 -18.27 39.58 9.11
C GLY A 333 -18.05 40.87 9.88
N GLN A 334 -18.84 41.12 10.91
CA GLN A 334 -18.69 42.33 11.73
C GLN A 334 -17.36 42.34 12.49
N LYS A 335 -16.66 43.48 12.43
CA LYS A 335 -15.39 43.73 13.13
C LYS A 335 -15.55 43.52 14.64
N GLY A 336 -14.61 42.80 15.25
CA GLY A 336 -14.54 42.55 16.69
C GLY A 336 -15.38 41.37 17.18
N LYS A 337 -16.21 40.76 16.33
CA LYS A 337 -17.01 39.59 16.71
C LYS A 337 -16.17 38.31 16.80
N ARG A 338 -16.66 37.35 17.58
CA ARG A 338 -16.05 36.03 17.77
C ARG A 338 -16.77 34.99 16.90
N TYR A 339 -16.01 34.12 16.25
CA TYR A 339 -16.49 33.08 15.36
C TYR A 339 -15.96 31.71 15.79
N LEU A 340 -16.73 30.67 15.48
CA LEU A 340 -16.30 29.29 15.64
C LEU A 340 -15.35 28.92 14.49
N ALA A 341 -14.23 28.28 14.84
CA ALA A 341 -13.27 27.75 13.90
C ALA A 341 -12.89 26.32 14.27
N TRP A 342 -12.49 25.52 13.29
CA TRP A 342 -12.01 24.17 13.55
C TRP A 342 -10.88 23.76 12.64
N GLN A 343 -10.04 22.85 13.14
CA GLN A 343 -8.94 22.30 12.37
C GLN A 343 -9.44 21.32 11.31
N LEU A 344 -9.10 21.60 10.05
CA LEU A 344 -9.28 20.67 8.95
C LEU A 344 -8.02 19.79 8.79
N PRO A 345 -8.14 18.65 8.09
CA PRO A 345 -6.99 17.83 7.75
C PRO A 345 -5.90 18.66 7.06
N ASN A 346 -4.62 18.43 7.38
CA ASN A 346 -3.52 19.20 6.81
C ASN A 346 -3.31 18.91 5.31
N SER A 347 -2.70 19.86 4.60
CA SER A 347 -2.19 19.64 3.26
C SER A 347 -0.70 19.29 3.34
N TYR A 348 -0.26 18.30 2.56
CA TYR A 348 1.13 17.85 2.53
C TYR A 348 1.70 18.02 1.14
N ILE A 349 2.86 18.67 1.02
CA ILE A 349 3.54 18.91 -0.25
C ILE A 349 4.85 18.11 -0.22
N GLY A 350 4.88 17.01 -0.99
CA GLY A 350 6.06 16.19 -1.18
C GLY A 350 7.00 16.74 -2.26
N GLN A 351 8.27 16.33 -2.20
CA GLN A 351 9.35 16.85 -3.06
C GLN A 351 9.52 16.10 -4.39
N HIS A 352 8.93 14.90 -4.53
CA HIS A 352 9.14 14.09 -5.73
C HIS A 352 8.42 14.68 -6.97
N PRO A 353 9.13 14.81 -8.11
CA PRO A 353 8.53 15.31 -9.33
C PRO A 353 7.58 14.27 -9.94
N HIS A 354 6.52 14.75 -10.59
CA HIS A 354 5.56 13.88 -11.27
C HIS A 354 6.16 13.26 -12.52
N ARG A 355 5.67 12.08 -12.84
CA ARG A 355 5.91 11.40 -14.11
C ARG A 355 4.59 11.18 -14.85
N PRO A 356 4.64 11.09 -16.19
CA PRO A 356 3.45 10.81 -16.99
C PRO A 356 2.75 9.52 -16.53
N LYS A 357 1.42 9.55 -16.51
CA LYS A 357 0.60 8.39 -16.13
C LYS A 357 0.91 7.16 -17.00
N GLY A 358 1.14 7.37 -18.30
CA GLY A 358 1.49 6.32 -19.25
C GLY A 358 0.54 5.12 -19.16
N ARG A 359 1.10 3.93 -18.93
CA ARG A 359 0.36 2.65 -18.86
C ARG A 359 -0.61 2.52 -17.66
N GLN A 360 -0.76 3.51 -16.78
CA GLN A 360 -1.62 3.43 -15.59
C GLN A 360 -3.08 3.04 -15.91
N LYS A 361 -3.69 3.56 -16.98
CA LYS A 361 -5.05 3.17 -17.40
C LYS A 361 -5.12 1.68 -17.77
N ARG A 362 -4.11 1.15 -18.47
CA ARG A 362 -4.01 -0.28 -18.82
C ARG A 362 -3.79 -1.14 -17.58
N ILE A 363 -2.95 -0.70 -16.65
CA ILE A 363 -2.72 -1.40 -15.38
C ILE A 363 -4.02 -1.46 -14.57
N ASN A 364 -4.75 -0.35 -14.43
CA ASN A 364 -6.02 -0.34 -13.70
C ASN A 364 -7.10 -1.22 -14.34
N ARG A 365 -7.13 -1.33 -15.68
CA ARG A 365 -7.99 -2.32 -16.36
C ARG A 365 -7.62 -3.74 -15.96
N LYS A 366 -6.33 -4.09 -16.07
CA LYS A 366 -5.84 -5.41 -15.64
C LYS A 366 -6.14 -5.70 -14.16
N LEU A 367 -5.99 -4.72 -13.27
CA LEU A 367 -6.31 -4.89 -11.85
C LEU A 367 -7.81 -5.17 -11.65
N LYS A 368 -8.69 -4.45 -12.35
CA LYS A 368 -10.13 -4.75 -12.34
C LYS A 368 -10.42 -6.17 -12.81
N ASP A 369 -9.80 -6.59 -13.92
CA ASP A 369 -10.00 -7.92 -14.49
C ASP A 369 -9.48 -9.03 -13.56
N LEU A 370 -8.32 -8.81 -12.93
CA LEU A 370 -7.73 -9.75 -11.97
C LEU A 370 -8.59 -9.92 -10.72
N VAL A 371 -9.24 -8.84 -10.25
CA VAL A 371 -10.20 -8.90 -9.15
C VAL A 371 -11.45 -9.69 -9.56
N MET A 372 -11.97 -9.47 -10.77
CA MET A 372 -13.21 -10.12 -11.23
C MET A 372 -13.04 -11.60 -11.58
N LYS A 373 -11.87 -12.03 -12.07
CA LYS A 373 -11.64 -13.44 -12.48
C LYS A 373 -11.58 -14.45 -11.32
N GLY A 374 -11.64 -14.01 -10.06
CA GLY A 374 -11.60 -14.87 -8.88
C GLY A 374 -12.89 -14.90 -8.05
N MET A 375 -13.92 -14.12 -8.39
CA MET A 375 -15.18 -14.07 -7.63
C MET A 375 -16.33 -14.64 -8.48
N PRO A 376 -16.77 -15.89 -8.23
CA PRO A 376 -18.03 -16.37 -8.79
C PRO A 376 -19.19 -15.71 -8.04
N GLY A 377 -20.01 -14.93 -8.75
CA GLY A 377 -21.35 -14.53 -8.31
C GLY A 377 -21.44 -13.31 -7.38
N ASN A 378 -22.35 -12.39 -7.75
CA ASN A 378 -23.01 -11.36 -6.94
C ASN A 378 -22.32 -10.90 -5.64
N VAL A 379 -21.67 -9.74 -5.71
CA VAL A 379 -21.67 -8.82 -4.56
C VAL A 379 -22.43 -7.57 -4.96
N GLU A 380 -23.75 -7.72 -5.05
CA GLU A 380 -24.65 -6.64 -4.65
C GLU A 380 -24.41 -6.43 -3.15
N GLY A 381 -24.10 -5.21 -2.74
CA GLY A 381 -23.97 -4.89 -1.32
C GLY A 381 -22.69 -4.12 -1.01
N MET A 382 -22.81 -2.80 -1.04
CA MET A 382 -22.52 -1.95 0.12
C MET A 382 -22.80 -0.51 -0.32
N ASN A 383 -24.10 -0.17 -0.34
CA ASN A 383 -24.50 1.18 0.05
C ASN A 383 -24.21 1.31 1.55
N GLU A 384 -22.93 1.24 1.93
CA GLU A 384 -22.48 1.77 3.21
C GLU A 384 -22.97 3.20 3.24
N THR A 385 -23.75 3.51 4.26
CA THR A 385 -24.20 4.85 4.65
C THR A 385 -23.06 5.81 4.37
N ARG A 386 -23.10 6.49 3.21
CA ARG A 386 -21.97 7.29 2.73
C ARG A 386 -21.80 8.41 3.74
N LEU A 387 -20.90 8.21 4.69
CA LEU A 387 -20.50 9.21 5.67
C LEU A 387 -20.30 10.51 4.90
N ARG A 388 -20.89 11.60 5.38
CA ARG A 388 -20.83 12.91 4.73
C ARG A 388 -19.39 13.20 4.31
N GLN A 389 -19.10 13.06 3.01
CA GLN A 389 -17.74 13.16 2.52
C GLN A 389 -17.37 14.63 2.44
N LYS A 390 -16.36 15.04 3.22
CA LYS A 390 -15.77 16.38 3.13
C LYS A 390 -15.01 16.52 1.81
N ILE A 391 -15.47 17.41 0.92
CA ILE A 391 -14.83 17.64 -0.38
C ILE A 391 -14.18 19.02 -0.41
N TYR A 392 -12.92 19.06 -0.85
CA TYR A 392 -12.09 20.26 -0.85
C TYR A 392 -11.88 20.80 -2.26
N PHE A 393 -12.26 22.05 -2.49
CA PHE A 393 -12.12 22.76 -3.76
C PHE A 393 -11.07 23.87 -3.71
N PRO A 394 -10.37 24.12 -4.82
CA PRO A 394 -9.36 25.18 -4.86
C PRO A 394 -9.96 26.59 -4.92
N ASN A 395 -11.25 26.75 -5.29
CA ASN A 395 -11.93 28.03 -5.36
C ASN A 395 -13.45 27.88 -5.12
N GLY A 396 -14.10 28.99 -4.77
CA GLY A 396 -15.54 29.03 -4.47
C GLY A 396 -16.44 28.72 -5.67
N LYS A 397 -16.04 29.10 -6.89
CA LYS A 397 -16.81 28.82 -8.12
C LYS A 397 -17.02 27.31 -8.34
N LEU A 398 -15.96 26.51 -8.15
CA LEU A 398 -16.05 25.05 -8.28
C LEU A 398 -16.84 24.43 -7.14
N ALA A 399 -16.72 24.95 -5.92
CA ALA A 399 -17.53 24.50 -4.79
C ALA A 399 -19.02 24.78 -5.01
N ALA A 400 -19.39 25.99 -5.45
CA ALA A 400 -20.77 26.35 -5.77
C ALA A 400 -21.36 25.44 -6.86
N LYS A 401 -20.60 25.19 -7.95
CA LYS A 401 -21.03 24.26 -9.00
C LYS A 401 -21.25 22.83 -8.49
N ALA A 402 -20.42 22.38 -7.54
CA ALA A 402 -20.59 21.07 -6.92
C ALA A 402 -21.79 21.05 -5.95
N TYR A 403 -22.00 22.13 -5.21
CA TYR A 403 -23.13 22.30 -4.29
C TYR A 403 -24.46 22.17 -5.01
N SER A 404 -24.63 22.82 -6.16
CA SER A 404 -25.85 22.71 -6.98
C SER A 404 -26.17 21.28 -7.42
N ARG A 405 -25.19 20.37 -7.44
CA ARG A 405 -25.39 18.97 -7.80
C ARG A 405 -25.73 18.09 -6.59
N ASN A 406 -25.22 18.44 -5.43
CA ASN A 406 -25.45 17.68 -4.20
C ASN A 406 -25.35 18.60 -2.97
N PRO A 407 -26.46 19.22 -2.53
CA PRO A 407 -26.44 20.17 -1.43
C PRO A 407 -26.18 19.52 -0.06
N LYS A 408 -26.35 18.19 0.05
CA LYS A 408 -26.13 17.45 1.30
C LYS A 408 -24.65 17.21 1.63
N GLN A 409 -23.72 17.58 0.74
CA GLN A 409 -22.28 17.35 0.95
C GLN A 409 -21.63 18.53 1.67
N GLU A 410 -20.72 18.24 2.59
CA GLU A 410 -19.88 19.24 3.23
C GLU A 410 -18.77 19.67 2.27
N LEU A 411 -18.93 20.85 1.68
CA LEU A 411 -18.00 21.39 0.71
C LEU A 411 -17.14 22.49 1.35
N TYR A 412 -15.84 22.41 1.14
CA TYR A 412 -14.89 23.41 1.60
C TYR A 412 -14.17 24.00 0.40
N TRP A 413 -13.91 25.31 0.42
CA TRP A 413 -13.07 25.94 -0.59
C TRP A 413 -12.06 26.92 0.01
N LYS A 414 -10.90 27.03 -0.64
CA LYS A 414 -9.79 27.88 -0.16
C LYS A 414 -10.16 29.35 -0.30
N ARG A 415 -10.18 30.08 0.83
CA ARG A 415 -10.21 31.53 0.81
C ARG A 415 -8.89 32.07 0.24
N GLN A 416 -8.91 33.23 -0.41
CA GLN A 416 -7.68 33.83 -0.96
C GLN A 416 -6.59 33.95 0.13
N ARG A 417 -5.33 33.78 -0.29
CA ARG A 417 -4.18 33.60 0.61
C ARG A 417 -4.11 34.67 1.69
N THR A 418 -4.00 34.24 2.94
CA THR A 418 -3.42 35.06 4.01
C THR A 418 -1.96 35.35 3.67
N ARG A 419 -1.52 36.60 3.86
CA ARG A 419 -0.17 37.08 3.45
C ARG A 419 0.98 36.23 4.01
N ASN A 420 0.78 35.56 5.15
CA ASN A 420 1.86 34.90 5.89
C ASN A 420 2.08 33.42 5.52
N GLY A 421 1.22 32.81 4.68
CA GLY A 421 1.42 31.45 4.14
C GLY A 421 1.43 30.26 5.13
N ARG A 422 1.49 30.51 6.45
CA ARG A 422 1.61 29.51 7.52
C ARG A 422 0.42 28.56 7.60
N PHE A 423 -0.78 29.04 7.29
CA PHE A 423 -2.00 28.26 7.30
C PHE A 423 -2.92 28.69 6.15
N VAL A 424 -3.89 27.83 5.81
CA VAL A 424 -4.93 28.14 4.83
C VAL A 424 -6.28 28.17 5.53
N LEU A 425 -7.00 29.26 5.30
CA LEU A 425 -8.39 29.39 5.69
C LEU A 425 -9.29 28.82 4.60
N TRP A 426 -10.24 28.01 5.03
CA TRP A 426 -11.27 27.41 4.20
C TRP A 426 -12.62 27.96 4.61
N GLN A 427 -13.47 28.21 3.62
CA GLN A 427 -14.88 28.52 3.83
C GLN A 427 -15.70 27.28 3.55
N GLN A 428 -16.65 27.01 4.44
CA GLN A 428 -17.64 25.95 4.27
C GLN A 428 -18.79 26.47 3.41
N LEU A 429 -19.32 25.61 2.55
CA LEU A 429 -20.51 25.85 1.75
C LEU A 429 -21.47 24.69 1.99
N GLY A 430 -22.67 25.00 2.52
CA GLY A 430 -23.66 24.01 2.96
C GLY A 430 -23.32 23.34 4.29
N GLY A 431 -24.30 22.67 4.89
CA GLY A 431 -24.11 21.91 6.13
C GLY A 431 -25.22 22.03 7.17
N ASP A 432 -26.39 22.56 6.79
CA ASP A 432 -27.58 22.59 7.65
C ASP A 432 -28.09 21.17 7.98
#